data_AF-A0A662FI40-F1
#
_entry.id   AF-A0A662FI40-F1
#
_cell.length_a   1.000
_cell.length_b   1.000
_cell.length_c   1.000
_cell.angle_alpha   90.00
_cell.angle_beta   90.00
_cell.angle_gamma   90.00
#
_symmetry.space_group_name_H-M   'P 1'
#
loop_
_entity.id
_entity.type
_entity.pdbx_description
1 polymer ?
#
loop_
_entity_poly.entity_id
_entity_poly.type
_entity_poly.pdbx_seq_one_letter_code
_entity_poly.pdbx_strand_id
1 'polypeptide(L)' 'EESLTIIKAKLPVAEMLGWSSDLRSATGGRGTSALADQTFEKLPAELQQKIIRQIIERKGLTAGQLGA' A
#
# COMPACT_ATOMS: atom_id res chain seq x y z
N GLU A 1 -3.56 -9.94 -33.91
CA GLU A 1 -2.55 -9.22 -33.11
C GLU A 1 -2.97 -9.31 -31.66
N GLU A 2 -2.09 -9.73 -30.74
CA GLU A 2 -2.36 -9.62 -29.31
C GLU A 2 -2.18 -8.16 -28.88
N SER A 3 -3.28 -7.50 -28.51
CA SER A 3 -3.24 -6.13 -28.00
C SER A 3 -2.88 -6.13 -26.51
N LEU A 4 -1.64 -5.74 -26.19
CA LEU A 4 -1.22 -5.51 -24.81
C LEU A 4 -1.70 -4.14 -24.33
N THR A 5 -2.34 -4.08 -23.15
CA THR A 5 -2.75 -2.83 -22.51
C THR A 5 -1.82 -2.52 -21.34
N ILE A 6 -1.17 -1.37 -21.37
CA ILE A 6 -0.25 -0.91 -20.31
C ILE A 6 -0.96 0.14 -19.47
N ILE A 7 -1.07 -0.11 -18.16
CA ILE A 7 -1.72 0.78 -17.20
C ILE A 7 -0.67 1.30 -16.23
N LYS A 8 -0.63 2.63 -16.03
CA LYS A 8 0.15 3.27 -14.97
C LYS A 8 -0.82 3.75 -13.89
N ALA A 9 -0.61 3.29 -12.66
CA ALA A 9 -1.45 3.63 -11.52
C ALA A 9 -0.58 3.88 -10.30
N LYS A 10 -1.08 4.74 -9.39
CA LYS A 10 -0.51 4.93 -8.06
C LYS A 10 -1.31 4.10 -7.07
N LEU A 11 -0.62 3.32 -6.24
CA LEU A 11 -1.23 2.51 -5.19
C LEU A 11 -0.48 2.71 -3.87
N PRO A 12 -1.18 2.77 -2.73
CA PRO A 12 -0.53 2.75 -1.43
C PRO A 12 0.21 1.44 -1.20
N VAL A 13 1.45 1.50 -0.72
CA VAL A 13 2.26 0.31 -0.41
C VAL A 13 1.59 -0.60 0.62
N ALA A 14 0.81 -0.03 1.54
CA ALA A 14 0.04 -0.77 2.53
C ALA A 14 -0.98 -1.75 1.92
N GLU A 15 -1.50 -1.45 0.72
CA GLU A 15 -2.49 -2.25 0.01
C GLU A 15 -1.85 -3.18 -1.04
N MET A 16 -0.52 -3.21 -1.16
CA MET A 16 0.17 -4.08 -2.11
C MET A 16 0.34 -5.52 -1.61
N LEU A 17 0.03 -5.80 -0.34
CA LEU A 17 0.02 -7.16 0.20
C LEU A 17 -1.13 -7.94 -0.46
N GLY A 18 -0.80 -8.97 -1.23
CA GLY A 18 -1.77 -9.77 -1.98
C GLY A 18 -2.01 -9.30 -3.42
N TRP A 19 -1.54 -8.11 -3.80
CA TRP A 19 -1.74 -7.51 -5.12
C TRP A 19 -1.38 -8.45 -6.28
N SER A 20 -0.23 -9.12 -6.21
CA SER A 20 0.22 -10.03 -7.27
C SER A 20 -0.73 -11.22 -7.47
N SER A 21 -1.38 -11.68 -6.41
CA SER A 21 -2.37 -12.77 -6.47
C SER A 21 -3.67 -12.27 -7.09
N ASP A 22 -4.15 -11.11 -6.65
CA ASP A 22 -5.39 -10.51 -7.14
C ASP A 22 -5.30 -10.14 -8.61
N LEU A 23 -4.18 -9.54 -9.04
CA LEU A 23 -3.92 -9.23 -10.44
C LEU A 23 -3.88 -10.50 -11.31
N ARG A 24 -3.22 -11.56 -10.82
CA ARG A 24 -3.15 -12.84 -11.53
C ARG A 24 -4.55 -13.45 -11.68
N SER A 25 -5.34 -13.44 -10.61
CA SER A 25 -6.71 -13.95 -10.61
C SER A 25 -7.60 -13.17 -11.59
N ALA A 26 -7.57 -11.83 -11.53
CA ALA A 26 -8.38 -10.95 -12.38
C ALA A 26 -8.03 -11.04 -13.88
N THR A 27 -6.77 -11.34 -14.20
CA THR A 27 -6.28 -11.43 -15.60
C THR A 27 -6.17 -12.87 -16.12
N GLY A 28 -6.66 -13.86 -15.36
CA GLY A 28 -6.55 -15.28 -15.75
C GLY A 28 -5.11 -15.74 -15.92
N GLY A 29 -4.16 -15.18 -15.17
CA GLY A 29 -2.75 -15.58 -15.19
C GLY A 29 -1.86 -14.81 -16.18
N ARG A 30 -2.42 -13.88 -16.95
CA ARG A 30 -1.69 -13.22 -18.06
C ARG A 30 -1.14 -11.84 -17.71
N GLY A 31 -1.63 -11.21 -16.64
CA GLY A 31 -1.19 -9.88 -16.22
C GLY A 31 0.08 -9.92 -15.40
N THR A 32 0.96 -8.96 -15.65
CA THR A 32 2.17 -8.70 -14.86
C THR A 32 2.19 -7.24 -14.41
N SER A 33 2.60 -6.97 -13.18
CA SER A 33 2.84 -5.60 -12.68
C SER A 33 4.29 -5.43 -12.25
N ALA A 34 4.83 -4.24 -12.45
CA ALA A 34 6.14 -3.83 -11.95
C ALA A 34 6.02 -2.51 -11.18
N LEU A 35 6.86 -2.34 -10.16
CA LEU A 35 6.97 -1.10 -9.41
C LEU A 35 7.87 -0.13 -10.19
N ALA A 36 7.35 1.07 -10.50
CA ALA A 36 8.07 2.08 -11.28
C ALA A 36 8.71 3.16 -10.40
N ASP A 37 7.98 3.65 -9.39
CA ASP A 37 8.40 4.72 -8.49
C ASP A 37 7.80 4.54 -7.07
N GLN A 38 8.40 5.21 -6.08
CA GLN A 38 7.89 5.28 -4.71
C GLN A 38 7.97 6.72 -4.22
N THR A 39 6.85 7.23 -3.71
CA THR A 39 6.76 8.57 -3.11
C THR A 39 5.96 8.50 -1.81
N PHE A 40 6.20 9.45 -0.92
CA PHE A 40 5.42 9.58 0.31
C PHE A 40 4.35 10.66 0.11
N GLU A 41 3.10 10.28 0.26
CA GLU A 41 1.96 11.18 0.18
C GLU A 41 1.25 11.26 1.54
N LYS A 42 0.56 12.38 1.79
CA LYS A 42 -0.17 12.59 3.04
C LYS A 42 -1.35 11.62 3.10
N LEU A 43 -1.47 10.89 4.21
CA LEU A 43 -2.60 10.00 4.45
C LEU A 43 -3.90 10.79 4.68
N PRO A 44 -5.07 10.28 4.25
CA PRO A 44 -6.37 10.84 4.62
C PRO A 44 -6.51 10.99 6.14
N ALA A 45 -7.15 12.08 6.57
CA ALA A 45 -7.23 12.46 7.98
C ALA A 45 -7.97 11.40 8.82
N GLU A 46 -8.94 10.73 8.21
CA GLU A 46 -9.77 9.69 8.82
C GLU A 46 -8.96 8.44 9.16
N LEU A 47 -7.96 8.11 8.33
CA LEU A 47 -7.10 6.94 8.52
C LEU A 47 -5.89 7.23 9.41
N GLN A 48 -5.46 8.48 9.49
CA GLN A 48 -4.25 8.89 10.21
C GLN A 48 -4.26 8.48 11.67
N GLN A 49 -5.34 8.73 12.40
CA GLN A 49 -5.44 8.37 13.82
C GLN A 49 -5.37 6.86 14.05
N LYS A 50 -6.01 6.06 13.18
CA LYS A 50 -5.99 4.61 13.25
C LYS A 50 -4.57 4.07 13.05
N ILE A 51 -3.88 4.52 12.00
CA ILE A 51 -2.53 4.06 11.67
C ILE A 51 -1.51 4.46 12.74
N ILE A 52 -1.61 5.67 13.28
CA ILE A 52 -0.73 6.12 14.38
C ILE A 52 -0.85 5.16 15.59
N ARG A 53 -2.06 4.83 16.01
CA ARG A 53 -2.30 3.91 17.14
C ARG A 53 -1.71 2.52 16.88
N GLN A 54 -1.92 1.97 15.69
CA GLN A 54 -1.34 0.68 15.29
C GLN A 54 0.20 0.69 15.33
N ILE A 55 0.82 1.80 14.91
CA ILE A 55 2.28 1.95 14.94
C ILE A 55 2.79 2.04 16.38
N ILE A 56 2.11 2.81 17.25
CA ILE A 56 2.46 2.94 18.67
C ILE A 56 2.38 1.59 19.37
N GLU A 57 1.26 0.87 19.18
CA GLU A 57 1.02 -0.45 19.77
C GLU A 57 2.05 -1.48 19.30
N ARG A 58 2.28 -1.58 17.98
CA ARG A 58 3.29 -2.49 17.41
C ARG A 58 4.69 -2.21 17.94
N LYS A 59 5.02 -0.93 18.19
CA LYS A 59 6.33 -0.52 18.71
C LYS A 59 6.42 -0.54 20.23
N GLY A 60 5.31 -0.78 20.95
CA GLY A 60 5.25 -0.74 22.41
C GLY A 60 5.62 0.62 23.01
N LEU A 61 5.37 1.72 22.29
CA LEU A 61 5.78 3.05 22.73
C LEU A 61 4.91 3.55 23.89
N THR A 62 5.56 4.07 24.93
CA THR A 62 4.88 4.69 26.08
C THR A 62 4.71 6.20 25.87
N ALA A 63 3.76 6.82 26.60
CA ALA A 63 3.49 8.26 26.48
C ALA A 63 4.75 9.12 26.67
N GLY A 64 5.65 8.75 27.59
CA GLY A 64 6.91 9.47 27.82
C GLY A 64 7.91 9.37 26.65
N GLN A 65 7.83 8.32 25.81
CA GLN A 65 8.66 8.19 24.60
C GLN A 65 8.11 8.97 23.42
N LEU A 66 6.82 9.35 23.47
CA LEU A 66 6.16 10.17 22.47
C LEU A 66 6.33 11.68 22.74
N GLY A 67 7.14 12.04 23.75
CA GLY A 67 7.45 13.43 24.09
C GLY A 67 6.34 14.15 24.86
N ALA A 68 5.49 13.41 25.58
CA ALA A 68 4.58 13.97 26.59
C ALA A 68 5.33 14.35 27.86
#